data_AF-T5LTP1-F1
#
_entry.id   AF-T5LTP1-F1
#
_cell.length_a   1.000
_cell.length_b   1.000
_cell.length_c   1.000
_cell.angle_alpha   90.00
_cell.angle_beta   90.00
_cell.angle_gamma   90.00
#
_symmetry.space_group_name_H-M   'P 1'
#
loop_
_entity.id
_entity.type
_entity.pdbx_description
1 polymer ?
#
loop_
_entity_poly.entity_id
_entity_poly.type
_entity_poly.pdbx_seq_one_letter_code
_entity_poly.pdbx_strand_id
1 'polypeptide(L)' 'VGESTITTKGDSVIIKAGGVEVIIDSKGLVVKGGEIKAE' A
#
# COMPACT_ATOMS: atom_id res chain seq x y z
N VAL A 1 -13.64 -0.49 -11.04
CA VAL A 1 -12.67 -1.20 -11.90
C VAL A 1 -11.32 -1.16 -11.22
N GLY A 2 -10.72 -2.33 -10.99
CA GLY A 2 -9.45 -2.56 -10.30
C GLY A 2 -9.64 -3.45 -9.07
N GLU A 3 -9.15 -4.70 -9.13
CA GLU A 3 -9.14 -5.60 -7.97
C GLU A 3 -8.28 -5.02 -6.85
N SER A 4 -8.70 -5.23 -5.60
CA SER A 4 -7.84 -5.00 -4.46
C SER A 4 -6.85 -6.15 -4.35
N THR A 5 -5.57 -5.83 -4.24
CA THR A 5 -4.51 -6.85 -4.15
C THR A 5 -3.70 -6.68 -2.89
N ILE A 6 -3.37 -7.80 -2.25
CA ILE A 6 -2.36 -7.87 -1.20
C ILE A 6 -1.25 -8.79 -1.72
N THR A 7 -0.05 -8.24 -1.85
CA THR A 7 1.11 -8.95 -2.38
C THR A 7 2.22 -8.97 -1.32
N THR A 8 2.68 -10.16 -0.98
CA THR A 8 3.87 -10.35 -0.15
C THR A 8 5.10 -10.49 -1.05
N LYS A 9 6.18 -9.80 -0.67
CA LYS A 9 7.53 -9.96 -1.20
C LYS A 9 8.46 -10.30 -0.04
N GLY A 10 9.71 -10.67 -0.35
CA GLY A 10 10.65 -11.16 0.67
C GLY A 10 10.80 -10.22 1.88
N ASP A 11 10.81 -8.91 1.67
CA ASP A 11 11.05 -7.89 2.70
C ASP A 11 9.92 -6.86 2.84
N SER A 12 8.82 -7.04 2.11
CA SER A 12 7.77 -6.03 1.99
C SER A 12 6.38 -6.59 1.73
N VAL A 13 5.37 -5.84 2.15
CA VAL A 13 3.95 -6.10 1.86
C VAL A 13 3.40 -4.92 1.08
N ILE A 14 2.70 -5.20 -0.02
CA ILE A 14 2.13 -4.19 -0.91
C ILE A 14 0.63 -4.38 -0.99
N ILE A 15 -0.12 -3.33 -0.68
CA ILE A 15 -1.58 -3.29 -0.78
C ILE A 15 -1.95 -2.29 -1.87
N LYS A 16 -2.78 -2.70 -2.84
CA LYS A 16 -3.35 -1.80 -3.85
C LYS A 16 -4.85 -1.85 -3.78
N ALA A 17 -5.48 -0.70 -3.62
CA ALA A 17 -6.94 -0.57 -3.62
C ALA A 17 -7.33 0.85 -4.04
N GLY A 18 -8.34 0.99 -4.91
CA GLY A 18 -8.95 2.28 -5.19
C GLY A 18 -7.98 3.38 -5.67
N GLY A 19 -6.88 3.03 -6.34
CA GLY A 19 -5.86 3.99 -6.78
C GLY A 19 -4.82 4.39 -5.71
N VAL A 20 -4.86 3.76 -4.54
CA VAL A 20 -3.87 3.88 -3.47
C VAL A 20 -2.93 2.67 -3.49
N GLU A 21 -1.64 2.91 -3.31
CA GLU A 21 -0.61 1.90 -3.08
C GLU A 21 0.01 2.11 -1.70
N VAL A 22 -0.07 1.10 -0.83
CA VAL A 22 0.58 1.09 0.48
C VAL A 22 1.70 0.07 0.44
N ILE A 23 2.88 0.47 0.92
CA ILE A 23 4.06 -0.38 1.02
C ILE A 23 4.52 -0.37 2.47
N ILE A 24 4.67 -1.57 3.04
CA ILE A 24 5.24 -1.78 4.37
C ILE A 24 6.54 -2.55 4.17
N ASP A 25 7.66 -2.00 4.63
CA ASP A 25 8.97 -2.64 4.57
C ASP A 25 9.77 -2.36 5.86
N SER A 26 11.03 -2.82 5.91
CA SER A 26 11.92 -2.61 7.05
C SER A 26 12.31 -1.15 7.31
N LYS A 27 12.01 -0.23 6.38
CA LYS A 27 12.28 1.21 6.48
C LYS A 27 11.05 1.98 6.94
N GLY A 28 9.86 1.36 6.94
CA GLY A 28 8.64 1.91 7.49
C GLY A 28 7.41 1.69 6.62
N LEU A 29 6.50 2.67 6.63
CA LEU A 29 5.24 2.65 5.90
C LEU A 29 5.20 3.80 4.91
N VAL A 30 4.93 3.49 3.64
CA VAL A 30 4.81 4.46 2.54
C VAL A 30 3.43 4.32 1.90
N VAL A 31 2.73 5.44 1.76
CA VAL A 31 1.44 5.53 1.06
C VAL A 31 1.61 6.39 -0.18
N LYS A 32 1.16 5.90 -1.33
CA LYS A 32 1.18 6.61 -2.60
C LYS A 32 -0.24 6.71 -3.17
N GLY A 33 -0.63 7.93 -3.52
CA GLY A 33 -1.94 8.21 -4.10
C GLY A 33 -3.07 8.24 -3.08
N GLY A 34 -4.18 8.85 -3.48
CA GLY A 34 -5.33 9.10 -2.60
C GLY A 34 -5.12 10.24 -1.61
N GLU A 35 -6.19 10.59 -0.90
CA GLU A 35 -6.14 11.55 0.20
C GLU A 35 -5.67 10.81 1.47
N ILE A 36 -4.61 11.28 2.11
CA ILE A 36 -4.16 10.72 3.38
C ILE A 36 -4.95 11.40 4.50
N LYS A 37 -5.86 10.65 5.13
CA LYS A 37 -6.46 11.02 6.41
C LYS A 37 -5.74 10.27 7.51
N ALA A 38 -5.13 11.01 8.42
CA ALA A 38 -4.57 10.49 9.66
C ALA A 38 -5.50 10.93 10.80
N GLU A 39 -5.96 9.97 11.59
CA GLU A 39 -6.69 10.19 12.85
C GLU A 39 -5.75 9.93 14.04
#